data_AF-A0A445GI66-F1
#
_entry.id   AF-A0A445GI66-F1
#
_cell.length_a   1.000
_cell.length_b   1.000
_cell.length_c   1.000
_cell.angle_alpha   90.00
_cell.angle_beta   90.00
_cell.angle_gamma   90.00
#
_symmetry.space_group_name_H-M   'P 1'
#
loop_
_entity.id
_entity.type
_entity.pdbx_description
1 polymer ?
#
loop_
_entity_poly.entity_id
_entity_poly.type
_entity_poly.pdbx_seq_one_letter_code
_entity_poly.pdbx_strand_id
1 'polypeptide(L)'
;MFSNMKSSECLGGVIGVGGSGGTSLLSSPFASLPIGVGGRAMENLVREGFIQGVFDISTTEVADYIVGGVMACESSRFDAVIENKVPLVLSVGALDMVSFGAKDTIPLKFQQRNIYEHNKQVSLMRTTVDENRKFADFIANKLKNSSSMICVCLTEKCVSALDAPGKPFYDPEASGTLLQINEKTSKDSTQQQVASPESVEQFHEDNVSNASSIATIVYTPSEFPEARRGAGAWTGISAKFEEAGGVDLIVLYNSGRFRMAGRGSLAGLLPFSDANAVVLDMANEVLPVVKKVPVLAGVCATGLFRRMDYFLKQVESTGFSGLQNFPTVGLFDGNFRLNLEETGMGYSLEVEMIQKAHKMGLFTTPYAFNQYEAIEMAKVGADIIVAHMGLTTTGSIGAKTSVSLKESVVHVQAIADAAHRINPGVIVLCHGGPISGPKEAAFVLKRTKGVHGFYGASSMERLPVEQAITNTVKQYKSISIH
;
A
#
# COMPACT_ATOMS: atom_id res chain seq x y z
N MET A 1 1.57 27.68 -0.75
CA MET A 1 1.64 27.43 -2.22
C MET A 1 0.38 26.73 -2.75
N PHE A 2 -0.23 25.79 -2.01
CA PHE A 2 -1.26 24.87 -2.55
C PHE A 2 -2.72 25.10 -2.09
N SER A 3 -3.03 26.24 -1.46
CA SER A 3 -4.32 26.48 -0.78
C SER A 3 -5.55 26.66 -1.69
N ASN A 4 -5.40 26.64 -3.02
CA ASN A 4 -6.47 26.96 -3.98
C ASN A 4 -6.86 25.82 -4.95
N MET A 5 -6.42 24.57 -4.73
CA MET A 5 -6.82 23.45 -5.58
C MET A 5 -8.28 23.04 -5.33
N LYS A 6 -9.13 23.06 -6.38
CA LYS A 6 -10.57 22.70 -6.32
C LYS A 6 -10.82 21.20 -6.59
N SER A 7 -12.00 20.75 -6.15
CA SER A 7 -12.41 19.39 -5.78
C SER A 7 -12.63 18.32 -6.86
N SER A 8 -12.68 17.08 -6.35
CA SER A 8 -13.49 15.89 -6.68
C SER A 8 -13.21 15.02 -7.91
N GLU A 9 -12.41 15.43 -8.90
CA GLU A 9 -12.04 14.54 -10.04
C GLU A 9 -10.56 14.61 -10.44
N CYS A 10 -9.71 15.16 -9.57
CA CYS A 10 -8.34 15.55 -9.89
C CYS A 10 -7.34 15.06 -8.80
N LEU A 11 -6.18 14.49 -9.19
CA LEU A 11 -5.11 14.08 -8.27
C LEU A 11 -4.40 15.31 -7.71
N GLY A 12 -4.94 15.84 -6.59
CA GLY A 12 -4.45 17.03 -5.91
C GLY A 12 -3.01 16.89 -5.42
N GLY A 13 -2.05 17.30 -6.27
CA GLY A 13 -0.62 17.41 -5.94
C GLY A 13 0.15 16.09 -5.97
N VAL A 14 1.16 16.02 -6.85
CA VAL A 14 2.12 14.93 -6.98
C VAL A 14 3.41 15.34 -6.29
N ILE A 15 3.86 14.60 -5.26
CA ILE A 15 5.22 14.72 -4.71
C ILE A 15 6.16 13.88 -5.60
N GLY A 16 6.82 14.51 -6.55
CA GLY A 16 7.28 14.00 -7.84
C GLY A 16 8.43 12.99 -7.95
N VAL A 17 8.50 12.54 -9.21
CA VAL A 17 9.23 11.40 -9.76
C VAL A 17 10.08 11.89 -10.93
N GLY A 18 11.38 11.90 -10.73
CA GLY A 18 12.38 12.00 -11.79
C GLY A 18 13.62 11.18 -11.41
N GLY A 19 13.40 9.91 -11.11
CA GLY A 19 14.44 8.93 -10.86
C GLY A 19 14.67 8.06 -12.09
N SER A 20 15.93 7.81 -12.43
CA SER A 20 16.32 6.89 -13.49
C SER A 20 15.99 5.43 -13.12
N GLY A 21 15.92 5.06 -11.84
CA GLY A 21 15.50 3.74 -11.33
C GLY A 21 14.42 3.83 -10.25
N GLY A 22 14.17 2.73 -9.52
CA GLY A 22 13.06 2.52 -8.56
C GLY A 22 12.95 3.45 -7.34
N THR A 23 13.49 4.68 -7.41
CA THR A 23 13.35 5.78 -6.46
C THR A 23 12.07 6.62 -6.66
N SER A 24 11.13 6.14 -7.48
CA SER A 24 9.80 6.76 -7.62
C SER A 24 9.00 6.65 -6.32
N LEU A 25 8.74 7.78 -5.66
CA LEU A 25 7.91 7.85 -4.45
C LEU A 25 6.44 8.22 -4.74
N LEU A 26 5.94 7.98 -5.96
CA LEU A 26 4.51 8.02 -6.25
C LEU A 26 3.99 6.76 -6.91
N SER A 27 3.16 6.06 -6.13
CA SER A 27 2.24 4.99 -6.50
C SER A 27 2.90 3.74 -7.14
N SER A 28 2.53 2.57 -6.60
CA SER A 28 2.90 1.23 -7.11
C SER A 28 2.88 1.10 -8.65
N PRO A 29 1.93 1.71 -9.42
CA PRO A 29 1.96 1.66 -10.88
C PRO A 29 3.25 2.15 -11.54
N PHE A 30 3.89 3.22 -11.05
CA PHE A 30 5.06 3.80 -11.73
C PHE A 30 6.36 3.03 -11.44
N ALA A 31 6.40 2.29 -10.33
CA ALA A 31 7.50 1.37 -10.04
C ALA A 31 7.57 0.20 -11.05
N SER A 32 6.47 -0.08 -11.75
CA SER A 32 6.38 -1.11 -12.80
C SER A 32 6.70 -0.60 -14.21
N LEU A 33 6.84 0.72 -14.39
CA LEU A 33 7.19 1.30 -15.67
C LEU A 33 8.65 0.99 -16.02
N PRO A 34 8.98 0.85 -17.33
CA PRO A 34 10.37 0.75 -17.75
C PRO A 34 11.20 1.91 -17.20
N ILE A 35 12.39 1.58 -16.72
CA ILE A 35 13.41 2.49 -16.23
C ILE A 35 13.63 3.64 -17.24
N GLY A 36 13.60 4.91 -16.78
CA GLY A 36 13.79 6.11 -17.62
C GLY A 36 12.54 6.62 -18.36
N VAL A 37 11.33 6.14 -18.02
CA VAL A 37 10.06 6.67 -18.56
C VAL A 37 9.21 7.42 -17.52
N GLY A 38 9.65 7.44 -16.26
CA GLY A 38 8.91 7.99 -15.12
C GLY A 38 8.61 9.48 -15.29
N GLY A 39 9.62 10.28 -15.65
CA GLY A 39 9.44 11.71 -15.88
C GLY A 39 8.45 12.01 -17.02
N ARG A 40 8.49 11.25 -18.12
CA ARG A 40 7.56 11.42 -19.25
C ARG A 40 6.13 11.05 -18.89
N ALA A 41 5.95 9.94 -18.16
CA ALA A 41 4.62 9.51 -17.73
C ALA A 41 3.99 10.54 -16.79
N MET A 42 4.77 11.10 -15.86
CA MET A 42 4.34 12.22 -15.01
C MET A 42 3.92 13.44 -15.85
N GLU A 43 4.72 13.85 -16.83
CA GLU A 43 4.42 15.01 -17.67
C GLU A 43 3.18 14.81 -18.55
N ASN A 44 2.92 13.59 -19.03
CA ASN A 44 1.69 13.29 -19.77
C ASN A 44 0.45 13.45 -18.90
N LEU A 45 0.50 12.98 -17.64
CA LEU A 45 -0.60 13.16 -16.70
C LEU A 45 -0.80 14.61 -16.28
N VAL A 46 0.26 15.42 -16.28
CA VAL A 46 0.14 16.88 -16.14
C VAL A 46 -0.63 17.48 -17.32
N ARG A 47 -0.29 17.10 -18.57
CA ARG A 47 -1.01 17.58 -19.77
C ARG A 47 -2.46 17.14 -19.80
N GLU A 48 -2.75 15.94 -19.34
CA GLU A 48 -4.11 15.40 -19.25
C GLU A 48 -4.91 16.00 -18.08
N GLY A 49 -4.30 16.89 -17.29
CA GLY A 49 -4.95 17.57 -16.18
C GLY A 49 -5.18 16.68 -14.96
N PHE A 50 -4.60 15.47 -14.94
CA PHE A 50 -4.66 14.58 -13.78
C PHE A 50 -3.78 15.05 -12.64
N ILE A 51 -2.67 15.74 -12.91
CA ILE A 51 -1.74 16.26 -11.89
C ILE A 51 -1.82 17.80 -11.79
N GLN A 52 -2.14 18.32 -10.59
CA GLN A 52 -2.28 19.78 -10.35
C GLN A 52 -1.16 20.38 -9.48
N GLY A 53 -0.12 19.62 -9.15
CA GLY A 53 1.09 20.10 -8.47
C GLY A 53 2.21 19.09 -8.65
N VAL A 54 3.48 19.51 -8.71
CA VAL A 54 4.62 18.59 -8.89
C VAL A 54 5.72 18.90 -7.87
N PHE A 55 6.25 17.90 -7.17
CA PHE A 55 7.51 18.03 -6.41
C PHE A 55 8.63 17.22 -7.08
N ASP A 56 9.30 17.74 -8.10
CA ASP A 56 10.33 16.97 -8.78
C ASP A 56 11.62 16.87 -7.95
N ILE A 57 11.68 15.91 -7.02
CA ILE A 57 12.77 15.79 -6.03
C ILE A 57 14.03 15.22 -6.67
N SER A 58 13.88 14.22 -7.54
CA SER A 58 14.98 13.63 -8.28
C SER A 58 14.90 14.14 -9.70
N THR A 59 15.99 14.67 -10.25
CA THR A 59 16.03 15.15 -11.65
C THR A 59 17.13 14.45 -12.44
N THR A 60 17.52 13.25 -12.00
CA THR A 60 18.67 12.49 -12.52
C THR A 60 18.55 12.15 -14.01
N GLU A 61 17.33 12.06 -14.55
CA GLU A 61 17.09 11.86 -15.98
C GLU A 61 17.75 12.95 -16.86
N VAL A 62 17.98 14.15 -16.31
CA VAL A 62 18.73 15.24 -16.97
C VAL A 62 20.21 14.89 -17.11
N ALA A 63 20.81 14.21 -16.12
CA ALA A 63 22.19 13.76 -16.20
C ALA A 63 22.36 12.73 -17.31
N ASP A 64 21.46 11.75 -17.35
CA ASP A 64 21.41 10.75 -18.42
C ASP A 64 21.18 11.39 -19.80
N TYR A 65 20.31 12.39 -19.92
CA TYR A 65 20.08 13.09 -21.19
C TYR A 65 21.32 13.84 -21.68
N ILE A 66 22.02 14.56 -20.80
CA ILE A 66 23.15 15.40 -21.18
C ILE A 66 24.42 14.59 -21.43
N VAL A 67 24.65 13.53 -20.66
CA VAL A 67 25.87 12.70 -20.76
C VAL A 67 25.70 11.53 -21.73
N GLY A 68 24.46 11.07 -21.94
CA GLY A 68 24.12 9.93 -22.78
C GLY A 68 24.02 8.61 -22.00
N GLY A 69 23.36 8.64 -20.85
CA GLY A 69 22.97 7.47 -20.06
C GLY A 69 21.74 6.76 -20.64
N VAL A 70 21.41 5.59 -20.08
CA VAL A 70 20.35 4.71 -20.62
C VAL A 70 18.95 5.08 -20.11
N MET A 71 18.84 6.00 -19.16
CA MET A 71 17.60 6.38 -18.47
C MET A 71 17.32 7.88 -18.65
N ALA A 72 17.62 8.39 -19.86
CA ALA A 72 17.53 9.80 -20.20
C ALA A 72 16.09 10.32 -20.32
N CYS A 73 15.89 11.58 -19.92
CA CYS A 73 14.72 12.34 -20.35
C CYS A 73 14.85 12.78 -21.81
N GLU A 74 13.84 13.47 -22.32
CA GLU A 74 13.91 14.16 -23.61
C GLU A 74 14.24 15.65 -23.41
N SER A 75 14.51 16.36 -24.51
CA SER A 75 14.70 17.81 -24.48
C SER A 75 13.48 18.57 -23.96
N SER A 76 12.30 17.94 -23.95
CA SER A 76 11.05 18.52 -23.48
C SER A 76 10.85 18.45 -21.96
N ARG A 77 11.82 17.93 -21.20
CA ARG A 77 11.70 17.79 -19.74
C ARG A 77 11.33 19.15 -19.10
N PHE A 78 10.38 19.09 -18.16
CA PHE A 78 9.73 20.19 -17.44
C PHE A 78 8.69 20.99 -18.24
N ASP A 79 8.65 20.88 -19.58
CA ASP A 79 7.79 21.74 -20.41
C ASP A 79 6.31 21.57 -20.07
N ALA A 80 5.84 20.33 -19.86
CA ALA A 80 4.44 20.08 -19.51
C ALA A 80 4.00 20.83 -18.24
N VAL A 81 4.84 20.85 -17.22
CA VAL A 81 4.55 21.49 -15.93
C VAL A 81 4.49 23.00 -16.09
N ILE A 82 5.43 23.55 -16.86
CA ILE A 82 5.53 24.99 -17.16
C ILE A 82 4.36 25.45 -18.02
N GLU A 83 4.07 24.75 -19.12
CA GLU A 83 3.00 25.05 -20.07
C GLU A 83 1.61 25.01 -19.40
N ASN A 84 1.36 24.01 -18.56
CA ASN A 84 0.08 23.86 -17.85
C ASN A 84 0.00 24.71 -16.57
N LYS A 85 1.04 25.51 -16.27
CA LYS A 85 1.12 26.39 -15.09
C LYS A 85 0.86 25.67 -13.77
N VAL A 86 1.27 24.41 -13.70
CA VAL A 86 1.15 23.58 -12.51
C VAL A 86 2.22 24.05 -11.50
N PRO A 87 1.88 24.25 -10.21
CA PRO A 87 2.87 24.59 -9.20
C PRO A 87 3.95 23.51 -9.10
N LEU A 88 5.22 23.93 -9.14
CA LEU A 88 6.38 23.04 -9.17
C LEU A 88 7.30 23.33 -7.99
N VAL A 89 7.64 22.30 -7.22
CA VAL A 89 8.75 22.31 -6.27
C VAL A 89 9.84 21.41 -6.84
N LEU A 90 10.99 21.94 -7.24
CA LEU A 90 12.05 21.17 -7.89
C LEU A 90 13.25 21.02 -6.94
N SER A 91 13.90 19.86 -6.95
CA SER A 91 15.20 19.64 -6.32
C SER A 91 16.17 18.97 -7.30
N VAL A 92 17.34 18.57 -6.81
CA VAL A 92 18.47 18.09 -7.62
C VAL A 92 18.90 16.67 -7.26
N GLY A 93 17.96 15.89 -6.72
CA GLY A 93 18.23 14.54 -6.25
C GLY A 93 18.81 13.64 -7.34
N ALA A 94 19.83 12.87 -6.96
CA ALA A 94 20.55 11.93 -7.81
C ALA A 94 21.19 12.53 -9.07
N LEU A 95 21.38 13.86 -9.17
CA LEU A 95 22.15 14.47 -10.27
C LEU A 95 23.66 14.17 -10.20
N ASP A 96 24.10 13.44 -9.17
CA ASP A 96 25.46 12.95 -9.03
C ASP A 96 25.79 11.72 -9.89
N MET A 97 24.80 11.12 -10.55
CA MET A 97 24.98 9.85 -11.25
C MET A 97 24.38 9.86 -12.65
N VAL A 98 25.05 9.15 -13.57
CA VAL A 98 24.55 8.77 -14.89
C VAL A 98 24.40 7.26 -14.93
N SER A 99 23.28 6.79 -15.44
CA SER A 99 22.93 5.38 -15.40
C SER A 99 23.36 4.65 -16.68
N PHE A 100 23.97 3.48 -16.52
CA PHE A 100 24.32 2.57 -17.60
C PHE A 100 23.85 1.14 -17.27
N GLY A 101 23.97 0.24 -18.25
CA GLY A 101 23.76 -1.19 -18.06
C GLY A 101 24.88 -1.85 -17.25
N ALA A 102 25.06 -3.16 -17.46
CA ALA A 102 26.18 -3.90 -16.89
C ALA A 102 27.52 -3.22 -17.23
N LYS A 103 28.52 -3.35 -16.36
CA LYS A 103 29.78 -2.58 -16.44
C LYS A 103 30.51 -2.72 -17.77
N ASP A 104 30.43 -3.88 -18.39
CA ASP A 104 30.99 -4.20 -19.70
C ASP A 104 30.26 -3.50 -20.87
N THR A 105 29.04 -3.04 -20.65
CA THR A 105 28.24 -2.29 -21.63
C THR A 105 28.51 -0.78 -21.62
N ILE A 106 29.29 -0.28 -20.64
CA ILE A 106 29.62 1.15 -20.53
C ILE A 106 30.46 1.58 -21.74
N PRO A 107 30.09 2.67 -22.45
CA PRO A 107 30.85 3.16 -23.60
C PRO A 107 32.34 3.39 -23.29
N LEU A 108 33.23 3.02 -24.21
CA LEU A 108 34.70 3.08 -24.02
C LEU A 108 35.20 4.43 -23.48
N LYS A 109 34.60 5.54 -23.92
CA LYS A 109 34.93 6.90 -23.46
C LYS A 109 34.68 7.14 -21.96
N PHE A 110 33.88 6.30 -21.31
CA PHE A 110 33.49 6.42 -19.90
C PHE A 110 34.12 5.36 -18.99
N GLN A 111 34.87 4.40 -19.53
CA GLN A 111 35.40 3.28 -18.72
C GLN A 111 36.39 3.69 -17.63
N GLN A 112 37.06 4.84 -17.79
CA GLN A 112 38.01 5.38 -16.79
C GLN A 112 37.33 6.28 -15.74
N ARG A 113 36.01 6.42 -15.79
CA ARG A 113 35.25 7.23 -14.84
C ARG A 113 35.03 6.45 -13.54
N ASN A 114 34.63 7.16 -12.48
CA ASN A 114 34.24 6.52 -11.23
C ASN A 114 32.90 5.79 -11.41
N ILE A 115 32.98 4.46 -11.55
CA ILE A 115 31.84 3.56 -11.76
C ILE A 115 31.52 2.82 -10.46
N TYR A 116 30.25 2.87 -10.07
CA TYR A 116 29.68 2.07 -8.99
C TYR A 116 28.76 0.99 -9.57
N GLU A 117 29.09 -0.27 -9.36
CA GLU A 117 28.27 -1.41 -9.77
C GLU A 117 27.11 -1.57 -8.77
N HIS A 118 25.93 -1.05 -9.11
CA HIS A 118 24.75 -1.14 -8.24
C HIS A 118 24.22 -2.58 -8.18
N ASN A 119 24.16 -3.25 -9.33
CA ASN A 119 23.88 -4.68 -9.45
C ASN A 119 24.45 -5.23 -10.76
N LYS A 120 24.24 -6.53 -11.05
CA LYS A 120 24.76 -7.19 -12.26
C LYS A 120 24.27 -6.57 -13.58
N GLN A 121 23.16 -5.83 -13.58
CA GLN A 121 22.54 -5.25 -14.77
C GLN A 121 22.67 -3.73 -14.85
N VAL A 122 23.03 -3.05 -13.76
CA VAL A 122 23.04 -1.58 -13.66
C VAL A 122 24.32 -1.09 -13.01
N SER A 123 24.98 -0.18 -13.70
CA SER A 123 26.15 0.55 -13.22
C SER A 123 25.86 2.03 -13.20
N LEU A 124 26.31 2.72 -12.17
CA LEU A 124 26.18 4.16 -12.02
C LEU A 124 27.55 4.80 -12.26
N MET A 125 27.59 5.91 -12.97
CA MET A 125 28.82 6.68 -13.21
C MET A 125 28.71 8.03 -12.50
N ARG A 126 29.71 8.37 -11.66
CA ARG A 126 29.75 9.68 -10.99
C ARG A 126 29.94 10.80 -12.01
N THR A 127 29.06 11.79 -11.97
CA THR A 127 29.11 13.01 -12.78
C THR A 127 30.22 13.96 -12.35
N THR A 128 30.80 14.73 -13.28
CA THR A 128 31.82 15.75 -12.96
C THR A 128 31.23 17.13 -12.66
N VAL A 129 32.06 18.05 -12.16
CA VAL A 129 31.75 19.49 -12.01
C VAL A 129 31.23 20.09 -13.32
N ASP A 130 31.89 19.85 -14.45
CA ASP A 130 31.49 20.39 -15.76
C ASP A 130 30.15 19.84 -16.23
N GLU A 131 29.88 18.56 -15.96
CA GLU A 131 28.59 17.94 -16.26
C GLU A 131 27.48 18.55 -15.38
N ASN A 132 27.73 18.72 -14.08
CA ASN A 132 26.80 19.38 -13.15
C ASN A 132 26.47 20.82 -13.56
N ARG A 133 27.46 21.57 -14.09
CA ARG A 133 27.22 22.91 -14.65
C ARG A 133 26.23 22.87 -15.82
N LYS A 134 26.37 21.89 -16.73
CA LYS A 134 25.44 21.70 -17.85
C LYS A 134 24.04 21.32 -17.38
N PHE A 135 23.93 20.51 -16.32
CA PHE A 135 22.63 20.15 -15.74
C PHE A 135 21.94 21.38 -15.16
N ALA A 136 22.69 22.19 -14.41
CA ALA A 136 22.20 23.46 -13.87
C ALA A 136 21.75 24.42 -14.99
N ASP A 137 22.51 24.51 -16.09
CA ASP A 137 22.14 25.32 -17.25
C ASP A 137 20.85 24.83 -17.91
N PHE A 138 20.70 23.52 -18.10
CA PHE A 138 19.49 22.93 -18.68
C PHE A 138 18.25 23.24 -17.83
N ILE A 139 18.31 22.98 -16.54
CA ILE A 139 17.20 23.24 -15.60
C ILE A 139 16.92 24.74 -15.56
N ALA A 140 17.93 25.59 -15.36
CA ALA A 140 17.74 27.03 -15.26
C ALA A 140 17.13 27.62 -16.54
N ASN A 141 17.56 27.18 -17.72
CA ASN A 141 17.01 27.66 -18.99
C ASN A 141 15.53 27.30 -19.17
N LYS A 142 15.10 26.13 -18.69
CA LYS A 142 13.68 25.74 -18.68
C LYS A 142 12.87 26.64 -17.75
N LEU A 143 13.37 26.91 -16.55
CA LEU A 143 12.63 27.67 -15.53
C LEU A 143 12.62 29.19 -15.77
N LYS A 144 13.66 29.76 -16.40
CA LYS A 144 13.91 31.22 -16.49
C LYS A 144 12.77 32.06 -17.08
N ASN A 145 11.98 31.50 -17.98
CA ASN A 145 10.87 32.21 -18.64
C ASN A 145 9.50 31.68 -18.25
N SER A 146 9.43 30.85 -17.20
CA SER A 146 8.17 30.31 -16.75
C SER A 146 7.29 31.40 -16.10
N SER A 147 5.98 31.30 -16.36
CA SER A 147 4.95 32.05 -15.63
C SER A 147 4.24 31.20 -14.57
N SER A 148 4.70 29.96 -14.37
CA SER A 148 4.19 29.04 -13.36
C SER A 148 4.81 29.31 -11.99
N MET A 149 4.13 28.89 -10.92
CA MET A 149 4.61 29.06 -9.55
C MET A 149 5.69 28.00 -9.27
N ILE A 150 6.96 28.40 -9.18
CA ILE A 150 8.10 27.46 -9.07
C ILE A 150 8.90 27.76 -7.80
N CYS A 151 9.20 26.73 -7.02
CA CYS A 151 10.13 26.77 -5.89
C CYS A 151 11.28 25.80 -6.17
N VAL A 152 12.52 26.26 -6.10
CA VAL A 152 13.70 25.39 -6.24
C VAL A 152 14.34 25.18 -4.87
N CYS A 153 14.35 23.93 -4.41
CA CYS A 153 14.89 23.50 -3.13
C CYS A 153 16.21 22.76 -3.35
N LEU A 154 17.33 23.39 -3.03
CA LEU A 154 18.66 22.82 -3.21
C LEU A 154 19.28 22.44 -1.87
N THR A 155 20.05 21.35 -1.87
CA THR A 155 20.78 20.86 -0.71
C THR A 155 22.25 21.26 -0.82
N GLU A 156 22.83 21.80 0.27
CA GLU A 156 24.24 22.21 0.27
C GLU A 156 25.21 21.06 0.57
N LYS A 157 24.71 19.94 1.12
CA LYS A 157 25.53 18.86 1.68
C LYS A 157 25.68 17.64 0.77
N CYS A 158 24.60 17.19 0.15
CA CYS A 158 24.55 15.95 -0.62
C CYS A 158 23.33 15.94 -1.55
N VAL A 159 23.45 15.31 -2.71
CA VAL A 159 22.31 15.11 -3.63
C VAL A 159 21.84 13.64 -3.72
N SER A 160 22.57 12.70 -3.12
CA SER A 160 22.17 11.30 -3.04
C SER A 160 22.77 10.58 -1.82
N ALA A 161 22.34 9.33 -1.60
CA ALA A 161 22.94 8.45 -0.58
C ALA A 161 24.37 7.99 -0.94
N LEU A 162 24.77 8.08 -2.21
CA LEU A 162 26.14 7.80 -2.67
C LEU A 162 27.03 9.05 -2.62
N ASP A 163 26.43 10.24 -2.66
CA ASP A 163 27.08 11.55 -2.53
C ASP A 163 27.03 12.07 -1.09
N ALA A 164 27.48 11.29 -0.11
CA ALA A 164 27.54 11.69 1.29
C ALA A 164 28.91 11.36 1.90
N PRO A 165 29.37 12.05 2.97
CA PRO A 165 30.70 11.83 3.52
C PRO A 165 31.05 10.35 3.72
N GLY A 166 32.16 9.91 3.13
CA GLY A 166 32.63 8.51 3.17
C GLY A 166 31.92 7.56 2.18
N LYS A 167 31.13 8.07 1.24
CA LYS A 167 30.45 7.27 0.21
C LYS A 167 31.11 7.40 -1.16
N PRO A 168 30.90 6.43 -2.08
CA PRO A 168 31.67 6.33 -3.33
C PRO A 168 31.59 7.54 -4.26
N PHE A 169 30.50 8.30 -4.22
CA PHE A 169 30.24 9.45 -5.10
C PHE A 169 30.33 10.78 -4.34
N TYR A 170 30.84 10.81 -3.11
CA TYR A 170 30.94 12.08 -2.37
C TYR A 170 31.88 13.06 -3.06
N ASP A 171 31.31 14.14 -3.58
CA ASP A 171 32.04 15.23 -4.22
C ASP A 171 31.27 16.55 -4.01
N PRO A 172 31.60 17.29 -2.92
CA PRO A 172 30.91 18.53 -2.60
C PRO A 172 31.19 19.66 -3.62
N GLU A 173 32.26 19.57 -4.41
CA GLU A 173 32.55 20.56 -5.46
C GLU A 173 31.60 20.35 -6.66
N ALA A 174 31.43 19.10 -7.09
CA ALA A 174 30.48 18.77 -8.16
C ALA A 174 29.05 19.09 -7.74
N SER A 175 28.63 18.66 -6.54
CA SER A 175 27.27 18.88 -6.04
C SER A 175 26.99 20.36 -5.75
N GLY A 176 27.97 21.11 -5.21
CA GLY A 176 27.86 22.55 -4.98
C GLY A 176 27.65 23.37 -6.25
N THR A 177 28.09 22.87 -7.42
CA THR A 177 27.87 23.54 -8.71
C THR A 177 26.38 23.65 -9.07
N LEU A 178 25.53 22.73 -8.57
CA LEU A 178 24.09 22.74 -8.81
C LEU A 178 23.38 23.93 -8.14
N LEU A 179 24.00 24.56 -7.13
CA LEU A 179 23.49 25.78 -6.48
C LEU A 179 23.34 26.95 -7.45
N GLN A 180 24.09 26.96 -8.55
CA GLN A 180 23.99 27.99 -9.61
C GLN A 180 22.62 28.04 -10.30
N ILE A 181 21.77 27.02 -10.13
CA ILE A 181 20.38 27.06 -10.64
C ILE A 181 19.64 28.28 -10.06
N ASN A 182 19.86 28.59 -8.77
CA ASN A 182 19.22 29.73 -8.11
C ASN A 182 19.69 31.07 -8.65
N GLU A 183 20.98 31.21 -8.94
CA GLU A 183 21.57 32.43 -9.51
C GLU A 183 21.00 32.74 -10.90
N LYS A 184 20.74 31.70 -11.70
CA LYS A 184 20.34 31.83 -13.11
C LYS A 184 18.83 31.98 -13.35
N THR A 185 18.00 31.70 -12.34
CA THR A 185 16.53 31.70 -12.44
C THR A 185 15.87 32.94 -11.82
N SER A 186 16.64 33.84 -11.21
CA SER A 186 16.12 34.99 -10.44
C SER A 186 15.33 36.02 -11.27
N LYS A 187 14.01 36.02 -11.08
CA LYS A 187 13.11 37.19 -11.11
C LYS A 187 12.17 37.06 -9.90
N ASP A 188 12.24 38.02 -8.99
CA ASP A 188 11.50 38.14 -7.72
C ASP A 188 11.86 37.21 -6.54
N SER A 189 12.39 37.85 -5.51
CA SER A 189 12.95 37.32 -4.25
C SER A 189 11.92 36.78 -3.25
N THR A 190 10.72 36.35 -3.70
CA THR A 190 9.66 35.84 -2.79
C THR A 190 9.44 34.32 -2.86
N GLN A 191 10.20 33.59 -3.68
CA GLN A 191 10.06 32.13 -3.88
C GLN A 191 11.35 31.32 -3.65
N GLN A 192 12.22 31.77 -2.74
CA GLN A 192 13.47 31.07 -2.41
C GLN A 192 13.40 30.52 -0.98
N GLN A 193 13.49 29.20 -0.84
CA GLN A 193 13.85 28.56 0.42
C GLN A 193 15.04 27.63 0.17
N VAL A 194 16.22 28.05 0.65
CA VAL A 194 17.37 27.17 0.84
C VAL A 194 17.09 26.40 2.12
N ALA A 195 17.02 25.07 2.05
CA ALA A 195 16.82 24.25 3.25
C ALA A 195 18.12 24.29 4.08
N SER A 196 18.10 25.01 5.21
CA SER A 196 19.22 25.03 6.15
C SER A 196 19.27 23.73 6.96
N PRO A 197 20.47 23.18 7.26
CA PRO A 197 20.59 21.86 7.90
C PRO A 197 20.08 21.79 9.35
N GLU A 198 19.93 22.94 10.01
CA GLU A 198 19.53 23.02 11.42
C GLU A 198 18.06 22.65 11.66
N SER A 199 17.24 22.59 10.61
CA SER A 199 15.81 22.31 10.73
C SER A 199 15.43 20.83 10.69
N VAL A 200 16.38 19.92 10.40
CA VAL A 200 16.11 18.47 10.31
C VAL A 200 16.28 17.76 11.66
N GLU A 201 17.02 18.34 12.60
CA GLU A 201 17.23 17.77 13.95
C GLU A 201 16.23 18.28 15.01
N GLN A 202 15.29 19.17 14.64
CA GLN A 202 14.37 19.82 15.59
C GLN A 202 12.88 19.70 15.26
N PHE A 203 12.47 18.74 14.45
CA PHE A 203 11.05 18.33 14.40
C PHE A 203 10.74 17.42 15.60
N HIS A 204 10.56 18.07 16.75
CA HIS A 204 9.93 17.47 17.92
C HIS A 204 8.47 17.07 17.62
N GLU A 205 8.06 15.98 18.26
CA GLU A 205 6.83 15.18 18.09
C GLU A 205 5.47 15.91 18.29
N ASP A 206 5.42 17.22 18.50
CA ASP A 206 4.23 17.82 19.12
C ASP A 206 3.32 18.70 18.23
N ASN A 207 3.54 18.81 16.91
CA ASN A 207 2.72 19.72 16.08
C ASN A 207 2.23 19.21 14.70
N VAL A 208 2.17 17.89 14.48
CA VAL A 208 1.38 17.34 13.35
C VAL A 208 -0.01 16.92 13.85
N SER A 209 -0.75 17.89 14.39
CA SER A 209 -2.20 17.81 14.46
C SER A 209 -2.74 18.84 13.47
N ASN A 210 -3.58 18.39 12.54
CA ASN A 210 -4.26 19.18 11.50
C ASN A 210 -3.49 19.43 10.19
N ALA A 211 -3.19 18.37 9.43
CA ALA A 211 -3.18 18.40 7.97
C ALA A 211 -3.15 16.98 7.36
N SER A 212 -4.15 16.15 7.68
CA SER A 212 -4.38 14.86 7.00
C SER A 212 -5.75 14.87 6.34
N SER A 213 -5.79 15.14 5.04
CA SER A 213 -6.90 14.73 4.15
C SER A 213 -6.53 15.03 2.69
N ILE A 214 -5.58 14.24 2.16
CA ILE A 214 -5.59 13.88 0.75
C ILE A 214 -6.30 12.52 0.70
N ALA A 215 -7.28 12.40 -0.20
CA ALA A 215 -8.38 11.45 -0.20
C ALA A 215 -7.97 9.96 -0.18
N THR A 216 -7.55 9.45 0.97
CA THR A 216 -8.10 8.19 1.47
C THR A 216 -9.55 8.49 1.80
N ILE A 217 -10.51 7.69 1.34
CA ILE A 217 -11.80 7.67 2.02
C ILE A 217 -11.50 7.12 3.42
N VAL A 218 -11.19 8.02 4.35
CA VAL A 218 -11.09 7.72 5.77
C VAL A 218 -12.53 7.48 6.17
N TYR A 219 -12.94 6.23 6.06
CA TYR A 219 -14.24 5.85 6.54
C TYR A 219 -14.24 5.97 8.05
N THR A 220 -15.07 6.86 8.57
CA THR A 220 -15.35 6.96 10.00
C THR A 220 -16.36 5.88 10.39
N PRO A 221 -16.35 5.36 11.64
CA PRO A 221 -17.35 4.39 12.10
C PRO A 221 -18.80 4.88 11.90
N SER A 222 -19.01 6.19 11.88
CA SER A 222 -20.29 6.85 11.56
C SER A 222 -20.76 6.71 10.11
N GLU A 223 -19.89 6.34 9.18
CA GLU A 223 -20.23 6.10 7.76
C GLU A 223 -20.63 4.63 7.49
N PHE A 224 -20.45 3.73 8.46
CA PHE A 224 -20.83 2.31 8.38
C PHE A 224 -21.81 1.83 9.45
N PRO A 225 -22.91 2.55 9.77
CA PRO A 225 -23.87 2.07 10.77
C PRO A 225 -24.59 0.77 10.36
N GLU A 226 -24.46 0.33 9.10
CA GLU A 226 -25.16 -0.83 8.53
C GLU A 226 -24.27 -1.89 7.87
N ALA A 227 -22.96 -1.94 8.14
CA ALA A 227 -22.10 -3.00 7.57
C ALA A 227 -22.50 -4.39 8.12
N ARG A 228 -23.24 -5.18 7.33
CA ARG A 228 -23.81 -6.47 7.75
C ARG A 228 -23.26 -7.65 6.95
N ARG A 229 -22.56 -7.41 5.85
CA ARG A 229 -22.04 -8.43 4.93
C ARG A 229 -20.59 -8.12 4.61
N GLY A 230 -19.69 -8.76 5.33
CA GLY A 230 -18.28 -8.83 4.95
C GLY A 230 -18.05 -10.00 4.00
N ALA A 231 -17.21 -9.81 3.00
CA ALA A 231 -16.67 -10.90 2.19
C ALA A 231 -15.16 -10.87 2.18
N GLY A 232 -14.57 -11.99 1.78
CA GLY A 232 -13.17 -12.05 1.50
C GLY A 232 -12.98 -12.47 0.05
N ALA A 233 -12.24 -11.64 -0.67
CA ALA A 233 -11.93 -11.83 -2.08
C ALA A 233 -10.47 -12.20 -2.26
N TRP A 234 -10.20 -13.20 -3.07
CA TRP A 234 -8.86 -13.78 -3.16
C TRP A 234 -8.19 -13.57 -4.52
N THR A 235 -8.97 -13.12 -5.50
CA THR A 235 -8.54 -12.75 -6.84
C THR A 235 -9.31 -11.49 -7.28
N GLY A 236 -8.77 -10.73 -8.23
CA GLY A 236 -9.42 -9.52 -8.72
C GLY A 236 -10.83 -9.77 -9.29
N ILE A 237 -11.06 -10.91 -9.96
CA ILE A 237 -12.37 -11.27 -10.50
C ILE A 237 -13.40 -11.45 -9.37
N SER A 238 -12.99 -12.08 -8.27
CA SER A 238 -13.90 -12.32 -7.15
C SER A 238 -14.23 -11.03 -6.43
N ALA A 239 -13.25 -10.16 -6.19
CA ALA A 239 -13.49 -8.85 -5.59
C ALA A 239 -14.47 -8.02 -6.42
N LYS A 240 -14.31 -8.02 -7.75
CA LYS A 240 -15.19 -7.33 -8.69
C LYS A 240 -16.64 -7.83 -8.62
N PHE A 241 -16.83 -9.15 -8.54
CA PHE A 241 -18.18 -9.72 -8.49
C PHE A 241 -18.80 -9.72 -7.09
N GLU A 242 -18.00 -9.70 -6.03
CA GLU A 242 -18.47 -9.42 -4.67
C GLU A 242 -18.99 -7.98 -4.55
N GLU A 243 -18.26 -7.00 -5.09
CA GLU A 243 -18.73 -5.62 -5.20
C GLU A 243 -20.03 -5.52 -6.03
N ALA A 244 -20.08 -6.17 -7.19
CA ALA A 244 -21.29 -6.20 -8.02
C ALA A 244 -22.48 -6.89 -7.30
N GLY A 245 -22.20 -7.82 -6.39
CA GLY A 245 -23.17 -8.49 -5.53
C GLY A 245 -23.66 -7.64 -4.34
N GLY A 246 -23.08 -6.46 -4.13
CA GLY A 246 -23.47 -5.54 -3.05
C GLY A 246 -22.94 -5.96 -1.68
N VAL A 247 -21.71 -6.47 -1.62
CA VAL A 247 -20.98 -6.64 -0.36
C VAL A 247 -20.69 -5.28 0.28
N ASP A 248 -20.68 -5.23 1.63
CA ASP A 248 -20.44 -3.98 2.36
C ASP A 248 -18.93 -3.71 2.58
N LEU A 249 -18.10 -4.77 2.64
CA LEU A 249 -16.64 -4.69 2.73
C LEU A 249 -15.95 -5.96 2.19
N ILE A 250 -14.70 -5.82 1.74
CA ILE A 250 -13.86 -6.93 1.24
C ILE A 250 -12.59 -7.04 2.08
N VAL A 251 -12.11 -8.25 2.39
CA VAL A 251 -10.76 -8.47 2.95
C VAL A 251 -9.90 -9.37 2.08
N LEU A 252 -8.60 -9.07 2.06
CA LEU A 252 -7.58 -9.84 1.34
C LEU A 252 -6.63 -10.48 2.33
N TYR A 253 -6.30 -11.76 2.13
CA TYR A 253 -5.22 -12.43 2.85
C TYR A 253 -4.75 -13.71 2.14
N ASN A 254 -3.57 -14.20 2.55
CA ASN A 254 -2.89 -15.33 1.92
C ASN A 254 -3.72 -16.63 1.83
N SER A 255 -4.48 -17.00 2.86
CA SER A 255 -5.38 -18.17 2.81
C SER A 255 -6.42 -18.08 1.71
N GLY A 256 -6.74 -16.86 1.28
CA GLY A 256 -7.51 -16.62 0.08
C GLY A 256 -6.86 -17.16 -1.17
N ARG A 257 -5.67 -16.62 -1.49
CA ARG A 257 -4.88 -17.02 -2.65
C ARG A 257 -4.65 -18.54 -2.66
N PHE A 258 -4.37 -19.12 -1.51
CA PHE A 258 -4.23 -20.58 -1.38
C PHE A 258 -5.52 -21.36 -1.65
N ARG A 259 -6.68 -20.87 -1.21
CA ARG A 259 -7.97 -21.49 -1.57
C ARG A 259 -8.21 -21.47 -3.06
N MET A 260 -7.92 -20.36 -3.73
CA MET A 260 -8.09 -20.25 -5.18
C MET A 260 -7.05 -21.05 -5.96
N ALA A 261 -5.93 -21.39 -5.33
CA ALA A 261 -4.99 -22.41 -5.82
C ALA A 261 -5.42 -23.87 -5.49
N GLY A 262 -6.62 -24.08 -4.94
CA GLY A 262 -7.14 -25.41 -4.59
C GLY A 262 -6.47 -26.01 -3.34
N ARG A 263 -6.14 -25.20 -2.33
CA ARG A 263 -5.56 -25.64 -1.05
C ARG A 263 -6.45 -25.28 0.13
N GLY A 264 -6.36 -26.05 1.21
CA GLY A 264 -7.12 -25.81 2.44
C GLY A 264 -6.84 -24.46 3.10
N SER A 265 -7.83 -23.90 3.81
CA SER A 265 -7.72 -22.57 4.43
C SER A 265 -6.60 -22.45 5.47
N LEU A 266 -6.22 -23.54 6.14
CA LEU A 266 -5.12 -23.55 7.10
C LEU A 266 -3.73 -23.36 6.48
N ALA A 267 -3.60 -23.50 5.15
CA ALA A 267 -2.32 -23.27 4.49
C ALA A 267 -1.75 -21.87 4.76
N GLY A 268 -2.61 -20.86 4.97
CA GLY A 268 -2.15 -19.50 5.29
C GLY A 268 -1.59 -19.33 6.70
N LEU A 269 -1.81 -20.30 7.60
CA LEU A 269 -1.26 -20.29 8.96
C LEU A 269 0.09 -21.02 9.04
N LEU A 270 0.49 -21.69 7.97
CA LEU A 270 1.70 -22.51 7.91
C LEU A 270 2.84 -21.77 7.18
N PRO A 271 4.11 -22.18 7.37
CA PRO A 271 5.28 -21.47 6.82
C PRO A 271 5.47 -21.73 5.32
N PHE A 272 4.42 -21.56 4.53
CA PHE A 272 4.45 -21.67 3.07
C PHE A 272 4.72 -20.34 2.38
N SER A 273 4.51 -19.21 3.06
CA SER A 273 4.77 -17.86 2.55
C SER A 273 4.78 -16.82 3.69
N ASP A 274 5.42 -15.66 3.47
CA ASP A 274 5.17 -14.47 4.29
C ASP A 274 3.76 -13.92 3.98
N ALA A 275 2.83 -14.08 4.93
CA ALA A 275 1.45 -13.62 4.79
C ALA A 275 1.33 -12.11 4.53
N ASN A 276 2.19 -11.31 5.18
CA ASN A 276 2.18 -9.85 5.06
C ASN A 276 2.75 -9.37 3.71
N ALA A 277 3.70 -10.10 3.14
CA ALA A 277 4.16 -9.83 1.78
C ALA A 277 3.08 -10.21 0.75
N VAL A 278 2.41 -11.35 0.94
CA VAL A 278 1.36 -11.83 0.04
C VAL A 278 0.18 -10.87 -0.02
N VAL A 279 -0.27 -10.30 1.10
CA VAL A 279 -1.41 -9.36 1.07
C VAL A 279 -1.10 -8.07 0.31
N LEU A 280 0.14 -7.56 0.40
CA LEU A 280 0.56 -6.39 -0.37
C LEU A 280 0.65 -6.71 -1.87
N ASP A 281 1.13 -7.89 -2.22
CA ASP A 281 1.17 -8.35 -3.61
C ASP A 281 -0.25 -8.50 -4.19
N MET A 282 -1.17 -9.10 -3.42
CA MET A 282 -2.59 -9.23 -3.79
C MET A 282 -3.29 -7.88 -3.97
N ALA A 283 -2.83 -6.82 -3.30
CA ALA A 283 -3.40 -5.48 -3.45
C ALA A 283 -3.38 -5.01 -4.90
N ASN A 284 -2.30 -5.32 -5.64
CA ASN A 284 -2.16 -4.95 -7.05
C ASN A 284 -3.19 -5.65 -7.96
N GLU A 285 -3.71 -6.81 -7.56
CA GLU A 285 -4.74 -7.53 -8.31
C GLU A 285 -6.15 -7.03 -8.02
N VAL A 286 -6.38 -6.50 -6.81
CA VAL A 286 -7.74 -6.24 -6.30
C VAL A 286 -8.08 -4.76 -6.23
N LEU A 287 -7.21 -3.92 -5.67
CA LEU A 287 -7.50 -2.49 -5.51
C LEU A 287 -7.82 -1.78 -6.85
N PRO A 288 -7.19 -2.12 -8.00
CA PRO A 288 -7.53 -1.49 -9.27
C PRO A 288 -8.92 -1.83 -9.81
N VAL A 289 -9.54 -2.94 -9.37
CA VAL A 289 -10.81 -3.44 -9.93
C VAL A 289 -12.02 -3.17 -9.03
N VAL A 290 -11.82 -2.96 -7.73
CA VAL A 290 -12.86 -2.53 -6.78
C VAL A 290 -12.97 -1.01 -6.82
N LYS A 291 -14.19 -0.45 -6.81
CA LYS A 291 -14.42 0.98 -7.06
C LYS A 291 -15.09 1.74 -5.92
N LYS A 292 -15.92 1.06 -5.13
CA LYS A 292 -16.84 1.67 -4.16
C LYS A 292 -16.75 1.03 -2.79
N VAL A 293 -16.39 -0.25 -2.73
CA VAL A 293 -16.36 -1.01 -1.48
C VAL A 293 -15.00 -0.88 -0.79
N PRO A 294 -14.94 -0.68 0.54
CA PRO A 294 -13.68 -0.68 1.27
C PRO A 294 -13.00 -2.06 1.19
N VAL A 295 -11.69 -2.04 0.96
CA VAL A 295 -10.85 -3.24 0.91
C VAL A 295 -9.90 -3.21 2.11
N LEU A 296 -9.89 -4.30 2.88
CA LEU A 296 -9.12 -4.47 4.10
C LEU A 296 -7.97 -5.45 3.88
N ALA A 297 -6.86 -5.23 4.59
CA ALA A 297 -5.73 -6.15 4.61
C ALA A 297 -5.84 -7.14 5.79
N GLY A 298 -5.72 -8.43 5.54
CA GLY A 298 -5.42 -9.39 6.59
C GLY A 298 -3.94 -9.30 6.95
N VAL A 299 -3.65 -8.93 8.19
CA VAL A 299 -2.31 -8.70 8.72
C VAL A 299 -1.96 -9.78 9.74
N CYS A 300 -0.80 -10.41 9.55
CA CYS A 300 -0.17 -11.31 10.51
C CYS A 300 0.54 -10.48 11.58
N ALA A 301 -0.03 -10.40 12.79
CA ALA A 301 0.55 -9.62 13.88
C ALA A 301 1.80 -10.27 14.49
N THR A 302 1.85 -11.60 14.50
CA THR A 302 2.91 -12.42 15.11
C THR A 302 4.12 -12.63 14.19
N GLY A 303 4.22 -11.85 13.10
CA GLY A 303 5.34 -11.91 12.17
C GLY A 303 6.65 -11.44 12.80
N LEU A 304 7.55 -12.38 13.10
CA LEU A 304 8.79 -12.18 13.88
C LEU A 304 9.71 -11.05 13.40
N PHE A 305 9.66 -10.69 12.11
CA PHE A 305 10.60 -9.75 11.50
C PHE A 305 9.96 -8.41 11.11
N ARG A 306 8.69 -8.16 11.48
CA ARG A 306 7.96 -6.98 11.06
C ARG A 306 7.90 -5.93 12.17
N ARG A 307 8.28 -4.70 11.83
CA ARG A 307 8.00 -3.51 12.64
C ARG A 307 6.58 -3.04 12.35
N MET A 308 5.64 -3.36 13.24
CA MET A 308 4.21 -3.18 12.97
C MET A 308 3.84 -1.72 12.65
N ASP A 309 4.40 -0.74 13.35
CA ASP A 309 4.11 0.68 13.07
C ASP A 309 4.48 1.11 11.64
N TYR A 310 5.57 0.56 11.09
CA TYR A 310 5.96 0.83 9.71
C TYR A 310 5.07 0.07 8.72
N PHE A 311 4.74 -1.19 9.04
CA PHE A 311 3.91 -2.01 8.18
C PHE A 311 2.47 -1.48 8.08
N LEU A 312 1.89 -0.98 9.16
CA LEU A 312 0.56 -0.36 9.14
C LEU A 312 0.52 0.90 8.24
N LYS A 313 1.58 1.72 8.26
CA LYS A 313 1.72 2.85 7.32
C LYS A 313 1.86 2.38 5.87
N GLN A 314 2.49 1.23 5.65
CA GLN A 314 2.57 0.60 4.34
C GLN A 314 1.19 0.10 3.88
N VAL A 315 0.40 -0.51 4.77
CA VAL A 315 -0.98 -0.94 4.50
C VAL A 315 -1.85 0.26 4.10
N GLU A 316 -1.80 1.34 4.89
CA GLU A 316 -2.51 2.59 4.60
C GLU A 316 -2.09 3.18 3.24
N SER A 317 -0.78 3.36 3.02
CA SER A 317 -0.27 3.96 1.77
C SER A 317 -0.48 3.11 0.52
N THR A 318 -0.69 1.80 0.68
CA THR A 318 -1.10 0.91 -0.43
C THR A 318 -2.53 1.18 -0.88
N GLY A 319 -3.37 1.80 -0.04
CA GLY A 319 -4.76 2.13 -0.33
C GLY A 319 -5.79 1.21 0.31
N PHE A 320 -5.39 0.39 1.30
CA PHE A 320 -6.35 -0.35 2.11
C PHE A 320 -7.10 0.60 3.05
N SER A 321 -8.41 0.36 3.20
CA SER A 321 -9.27 1.14 4.10
C SER A 321 -9.17 0.70 5.56
N GLY A 322 -8.55 -0.45 5.81
CA GLY A 322 -8.54 -1.07 7.12
C GLY A 322 -7.84 -2.41 7.15
N LEU A 323 -8.00 -3.14 8.26
CA LEU A 323 -7.39 -4.44 8.44
C LEU A 323 -8.17 -5.43 9.31
N GLN A 324 -7.74 -6.68 9.23
CA GLN A 324 -8.17 -7.81 10.03
C GLN A 324 -6.93 -8.56 10.53
N ASN A 325 -6.98 -9.12 11.75
CA ASN A 325 -5.95 -10.03 12.27
C ASN A 325 -6.05 -11.39 11.55
N PHE A 326 -5.38 -11.52 10.41
CA PHE A 326 -5.28 -12.80 9.71
C PHE A 326 -3.95 -12.89 8.96
N PRO A 327 -3.21 -14.01 9.04
CA PRO A 327 -3.41 -15.19 9.89
C PRO A 327 -3.48 -14.85 11.38
N THR A 328 -4.27 -15.64 12.12
CA THR A 328 -4.51 -15.45 13.56
C THR A 328 -4.17 -16.70 14.35
N VAL A 329 -3.54 -16.52 15.50
CA VAL A 329 -3.25 -17.61 16.44
C VAL A 329 -4.51 -18.10 17.16
N GLY A 330 -5.61 -17.36 17.07
CA GLY A 330 -6.93 -17.76 17.54
C GLY A 330 -7.44 -19.09 16.96
N LEU A 331 -6.91 -19.51 15.81
CA LEU A 331 -7.23 -20.79 15.16
C LEU A 331 -6.38 -21.98 15.65
N PHE A 332 -5.33 -21.76 16.45
CA PHE A 332 -4.58 -22.83 17.11
C PHE A 332 -5.18 -23.15 18.48
N ASP A 333 -5.11 -24.42 18.88
CA ASP A 333 -5.57 -24.92 20.18
C ASP A 333 -4.53 -25.83 20.87
N GLY A 334 -4.90 -26.35 22.04
CA GLY A 334 -4.11 -27.30 22.82
C GLY A 334 -2.73 -26.78 23.23
N ASN A 335 -1.80 -27.72 23.44
CA ASN A 335 -0.42 -27.40 23.85
C ASN A 335 0.31 -26.53 22.81
N PHE A 336 -0.05 -26.63 21.52
CA PHE A 336 0.59 -25.83 20.49
C PHE A 336 0.23 -24.34 20.65
N ARG A 337 -1.05 -24.02 20.88
CA ARG A 337 -1.46 -22.65 21.19
C ARG A 337 -0.81 -22.13 22.46
N LEU A 338 -0.77 -22.93 23.52
CA LEU A 338 -0.11 -22.54 24.78
C LEU A 338 1.36 -22.18 24.56
N ASN A 339 2.10 -23.01 23.81
CA ASN A 339 3.50 -22.74 23.49
C ASN A 339 3.67 -21.46 22.66
N LEU A 340 2.75 -21.16 21.72
CA LEU A 340 2.80 -19.90 20.95
C LEU A 340 2.64 -18.68 21.87
N GLU A 341 1.69 -18.73 22.81
CA GLU A 341 1.47 -17.67 23.80
C GLU A 341 2.71 -17.48 24.69
N GLU A 342 3.27 -18.58 25.23
CA GLU A 342 4.43 -18.57 26.12
C GLU A 342 5.73 -18.11 25.44
N THR A 343 5.82 -18.24 24.11
CA THR A 343 7.01 -17.88 23.33
C THR A 343 6.89 -16.57 22.57
N GLY A 344 5.90 -15.72 22.93
CA GLY A 344 5.77 -14.37 22.38
C GLY A 344 5.12 -14.30 21.01
N MET A 345 4.36 -15.32 20.61
CA MET A 345 3.51 -15.34 19.42
C MET A 345 2.03 -15.40 19.82
N GLY A 346 1.68 -14.67 20.88
CA GLY A 346 0.35 -14.69 21.48
C GLY A 346 -0.68 -13.79 20.79
N TYR A 347 -1.96 -14.01 21.09
CA TYR A 347 -3.06 -13.20 20.56
C TYR A 347 -3.02 -11.74 21.05
N SER A 348 -2.33 -11.46 22.16
CA SER A 348 -2.09 -10.10 22.65
C SER A 348 -1.41 -9.19 21.62
N LEU A 349 -0.54 -9.75 20.77
CA LEU A 349 0.09 -8.99 19.67
C LEU A 349 -0.93 -8.62 18.58
N GLU A 350 -1.93 -9.46 18.35
CA GLU A 350 -3.04 -9.13 17.44
C GLU A 350 -3.88 -7.99 18.01
N VAL A 351 -4.19 -8.03 19.31
CA VAL A 351 -4.90 -6.94 20.00
C VAL A 351 -4.12 -5.62 19.94
N GLU A 352 -2.79 -5.65 20.18
CA GLU A 352 -1.93 -4.47 20.07
C GLU A 352 -1.93 -3.89 18.65
N MET A 353 -1.85 -4.76 17.64
CA MET A 353 -1.88 -4.37 16.23
C MET A 353 -3.22 -3.71 15.86
N ILE A 354 -4.36 -4.24 16.33
CA ILE A 354 -5.67 -3.59 16.19
C ILE A 354 -5.69 -2.21 16.89
N GLN A 355 -5.16 -2.12 18.12
CA GLN A 355 -5.12 -0.85 18.85
C GLN A 355 -4.34 0.23 18.08
N LYS A 356 -3.18 -0.15 17.52
CA LYS A 356 -2.35 0.77 16.71
C LYS A 356 -3.10 1.21 15.46
N ALA A 357 -3.73 0.27 14.75
CA ALA A 357 -4.50 0.57 13.54
C ALA A 357 -5.67 1.51 13.81
N HIS A 358 -6.44 1.26 14.88
CA HIS A 358 -7.55 2.12 15.29
C HIS A 358 -7.06 3.54 15.62
N LYS A 359 -5.95 3.68 16.35
CA LYS A 359 -5.33 5.00 16.64
C LYS A 359 -4.84 5.73 15.40
N MET A 360 -4.51 5.01 14.33
CA MET A 360 -4.16 5.57 13.02
C MET A 360 -5.39 5.96 12.20
N GLY A 361 -6.61 5.64 12.64
CA GLY A 361 -7.83 5.88 11.89
C GLY A 361 -8.13 4.83 10.81
N LEU A 362 -7.43 3.69 10.82
CA LEU A 362 -7.76 2.56 9.94
C LEU A 362 -8.99 1.82 10.48
N PHE A 363 -9.86 1.38 9.57
CA PHE A 363 -11.01 0.55 9.94
C PHE A 363 -10.54 -0.83 10.40
N THR A 364 -11.14 -1.38 11.46
CA THR A 364 -10.66 -2.60 12.11
C THR A 364 -11.76 -3.64 12.26
N THR A 365 -11.53 -4.84 11.72
CA THR A 365 -12.52 -5.93 11.73
C THR A 365 -11.97 -7.25 12.28
N PRO A 366 -11.39 -7.29 13.50
CA PRO A 366 -10.74 -8.49 14.01
C PRO A 366 -11.65 -9.71 14.20
N TYR A 367 -11.08 -10.89 14.02
CA TYR A 367 -11.63 -12.16 14.49
C TYR A 367 -11.42 -12.32 16.00
N ALA A 368 -12.46 -12.75 16.70
CA ALA A 368 -12.40 -13.23 18.08
C ALA A 368 -13.07 -14.61 18.18
N PHE A 369 -12.47 -15.50 18.99
CA PHE A 369 -12.88 -16.90 19.10
C PHE A 369 -13.58 -17.22 20.43
N ASN A 370 -13.47 -16.31 21.40
CA ASN A 370 -14.09 -16.43 22.71
C ASN A 370 -14.42 -15.05 23.32
N GLN A 371 -15.06 -15.05 24.49
CA GLN A 371 -15.52 -13.85 25.16
C GLN A 371 -14.38 -12.94 25.62
N TYR A 372 -13.25 -13.52 26.03
CA TYR A 372 -12.09 -12.76 26.49
C TYR A 372 -11.47 -11.98 25.32
N GLU A 373 -11.21 -12.64 24.21
CA GLU A 373 -10.68 -12.00 22.99
C GLU A 373 -11.62 -10.90 22.48
N ALA A 374 -12.94 -11.12 22.55
CA ALA A 374 -13.93 -10.12 22.18
C ALA A 374 -13.90 -8.87 23.08
N ILE A 375 -13.72 -9.06 24.39
CA ILE A 375 -13.56 -7.97 25.36
C ILE A 375 -12.30 -7.17 25.04
N GLU A 376 -11.17 -7.84 24.78
CA GLU A 376 -9.90 -7.17 24.48
C GLU A 376 -9.97 -6.38 23.17
N MET A 377 -10.55 -6.95 22.11
CA MET A 377 -10.76 -6.24 20.84
C MET A 377 -11.70 -5.03 21.00
N ALA A 378 -12.77 -5.16 21.80
CA ALA A 378 -13.68 -4.06 22.07
C ALA A 378 -13.00 -2.92 22.87
N LYS A 379 -12.14 -3.25 23.85
CA LYS A 379 -11.40 -2.26 24.66
C LYS A 379 -10.47 -1.39 23.81
N VAL A 380 -9.87 -1.97 22.77
CA VAL A 380 -8.91 -1.26 21.90
C VAL A 380 -9.57 -0.49 20.77
N GLY A 381 -10.90 -0.48 20.70
CA GLY A 381 -11.67 0.32 19.75
C GLY A 381 -11.97 -0.40 18.42
N ALA A 382 -11.98 -1.73 18.39
CA ALA A 382 -12.37 -2.45 17.18
C ALA A 382 -13.74 -1.98 16.65
N ASP A 383 -13.83 -1.67 15.36
CA ASP A 383 -15.06 -1.17 14.72
C ASP A 383 -16.06 -2.32 14.50
N ILE A 384 -15.54 -3.46 14.05
CA ILE A 384 -16.28 -4.72 13.91
C ILE A 384 -15.55 -5.84 14.64
N ILE A 385 -16.27 -6.67 15.37
CA ILE A 385 -15.76 -7.93 15.91
C ILE A 385 -16.42 -9.11 15.20
N VAL A 386 -15.60 -9.96 14.60
CA VAL A 386 -16.07 -11.14 13.86
C VAL A 386 -15.96 -12.38 14.75
N ALA A 387 -17.09 -12.85 15.26
CA ALA A 387 -17.21 -14.06 16.07
C ALA A 387 -16.92 -15.31 15.22
N HIS A 388 -15.73 -15.90 15.40
CA HIS A 388 -15.20 -16.95 14.53
C HIS A 388 -15.39 -18.35 15.13
N MET A 389 -16.18 -19.19 14.46
CA MET A 389 -16.55 -20.54 14.92
C MET A 389 -15.60 -21.66 14.42
N GLY A 390 -14.32 -21.32 14.18
CA GLY A 390 -13.36 -22.22 13.55
C GLY A 390 -13.54 -22.40 12.03
N LEU A 391 -12.88 -23.40 11.45
CA LEU A 391 -12.82 -23.60 9.99
C LEU A 391 -14.17 -24.00 9.38
N THR A 392 -14.46 -23.48 8.19
CA THR A 392 -15.66 -23.87 7.43
C THR A 392 -15.60 -25.33 7.00
N THR A 393 -16.69 -26.08 7.23
CA THR A 393 -16.69 -27.54 7.04
C THR A 393 -17.09 -28.05 5.66
N THR A 394 -17.67 -27.22 4.81
CA THR A 394 -18.19 -27.63 3.49
C THR A 394 -17.19 -27.47 2.35
N GLY A 395 -17.47 -28.10 1.21
CA GLY A 395 -16.65 -28.08 -0.01
C GLY A 395 -15.64 -29.22 -0.12
N SER A 396 -14.89 -29.26 -1.22
CA SER A 396 -13.92 -30.32 -1.51
C SER A 396 -12.74 -30.39 -0.52
N ILE A 397 -12.44 -29.25 0.12
CA ILE A 397 -11.29 -29.03 1.01
C ILE A 397 -11.70 -28.41 2.36
N GLY A 398 -12.95 -28.63 2.81
CA GLY A 398 -13.46 -28.17 4.11
C GLY A 398 -12.97 -29.01 5.29
N ALA A 399 -13.00 -28.44 6.51
CA ALA A 399 -12.67 -29.17 7.74
C ALA A 399 -13.77 -30.20 8.09
N LYS A 400 -13.39 -31.33 8.71
CA LYS A 400 -14.36 -32.36 9.14
C LYS A 400 -14.84 -32.19 10.58
N THR A 401 -14.15 -31.38 11.37
CA THR A 401 -14.42 -31.15 12.80
C THR A 401 -14.96 -29.73 12.98
N SER A 402 -16.17 -29.59 13.49
CA SER A 402 -16.71 -28.31 13.96
C SER A 402 -17.75 -28.51 15.04
N VAL A 403 -18.04 -27.45 15.78
CA VAL A 403 -19.27 -27.35 16.57
C VAL A 403 -20.50 -27.48 15.68
N SER A 404 -21.64 -27.84 16.27
CA SER A 404 -22.92 -27.85 15.58
C SER A 404 -23.44 -26.43 15.33
N LEU A 405 -24.33 -26.27 14.34
CA LEU A 405 -24.93 -24.97 14.05
C LEU A 405 -25.71 -24.39 15.24
N LYS A 406 -26.29 -25.25 16.09
CA LYS A 406 -26.99 -24.82 17.32
C LYS A 406 -26.02 -24.32 18.37
N GLU A 407 -24.88 -24.98 18.55
CA GLU A 407 -23.83 -24.51 19.47
C GLU A 407 -23.19 -23.21 18.97
N SER A 408 -23.04 -23.03 17.65
CA SER A 408 -22.58 -21.76 17.08
C SER A 408 -23.47 -20.58 17.49
N VAL A 409 -24.79 -20.76 17.61
CA VAL A 409 -25.68 -19.70 18.12
C VAL A 409 -25.28 -19.27 19.52
N VAL A 410 -25.02 -20.23 20.41
CA VAL A 410 -24.65 -19.97 21.81
C VAL A 410 -23.30 -19.25 21.89
N HIS A 411 -22.29 -19.73 21.16
CA HIS A 411 -20.95 -19.14 21.18
C HIS A 411 -20.92 -17.74 20.54
N VAL A 412 -21.58 -17.55 19.40
CA VAL A 412 -21.69 -16.24 18.76
C VAL A 412 -22.40 -15.25 19.68
N GLN A 413 -23.49 -15.65 20.34
CA GLN A 413 -24.17 -14.79 21.31
C GLN A 413 -23.26 -14.41 22.48
N ALA A 414 -22.53 -15.38 23.04
CA ALA A 414 -21.64 -15.15 24.16
C ALA A 414 -20.52 -14.15 23.83
N ILE A 415 -19.97 -14.22 22.61
CA ILE A 415 -18.97 -13.27 22.08
C ILE A 415 -19.60 -11.88 21.90
N ALA A 416 -20.80 -11.80 21.31
CA ALA A 416 -21.50 -10.55 21.09
C ALA A 416 -21.80 -9.83 22.42
N ASP A 417 -22.39 -10.55 23.39
CA ASP A 417 -22.71 -10.01 24.71
C ASP A 417 -21.47 -9.49 25.44
N ALA A 418 -20.34 -10.18 25.29
CA ALA A 418 -19.07 -9.78 25.90
C ALA A 418 -18.52 -8.49 25.26
N ALA A 419 -18.58 -8.38 23.93
CA ALA A 419 -18.18 -7.19 23.20
C ALA A 419 -19.07 -5.98 23.53
N HIS A 420 -20.40 -6.13 23.50
CA HIS A 420 -21.35 -5.04 23.78
C HIS A 420 -21.30 -4.54 25.21
N ARG A 421 -20.88 -5.38 26.16
CA ARG A 421 -20.66 -4.94 27.55
C ARG A 421 -19.55 -3.88 27.65
N ILE A 422 -18.56 -3.95 26.77
CA ILE A 422 -17.44 -3.01 26.72
C ILE A 422 -17.77 -1.83 25.80
N ASN A 423 -18.25 -2.12 24.59
CA ASN A 423 -18.64 -1.11 23.61
C ASN A 423 -20.03 -1.44 23.07
N PRO A 424 -21.12 -0.83 23.59
CA PRO A 424 -22.48 -1.07 23.10
C PRO A 424 -22.69 -0.76 21.62
N GLY A 425 -21.83 0.06 21.00
CA GLY A 425 -21.89 0.44 19.60
C GLY A 425 -21.12 -0.47 18.65
N VAL A 426 -20.37 -1.46 19.13
CA VAL A 426 -19.54 -2.32 18.26
C VAL A 426 -20.41 -3.22 17.38
N ILE A 427 -20.05 -3.33 16.10
CA ILE A 427 -20.74 -4.22 15.18
C ILE A 427 -20.20 -5.63 15.38
N VAL A 428 -21.06 -6.61 15.62
CA VAL A 428 -20.66 -8.02 15.69
C VAL A 428 -21.17 -8.79 14.48
N LEU A 429 -20.26 -9.49 13.79
CA LEU A 429 -20.56 -10.39 12.67
C LEU A 429 -20.25 -11.85 13.06
N CYS A 430 -20.94 -12.82 12.46
CA CYS A 430 -20.64 -14.24 12.65
C CYS A 430 -19.85 -14.83 11.47
N HIS A 431 -18.98 -15.80 11.74
CA HIS A 431 -18.14 -16.44 10.72
C HIS A 431 -17.78 -17.89 11.07
N GLY A 432 -17.53 -18.72 10.05
CA GLY A 432 -16.81 -19.98 10.21
C GLY A 432 -17.64 -21.17 10.72
N GLY A 433 -16.96 -22.28 10.95
CA GLY A 433 -17.55 -23.53 11.41
C GLY A 433 -18.67 -24.01 10.49
N PRO A 434 -19.86 -24.34 11.03
CA PRO A 434 -21.02 -24.76 10.25
C PRO A 434 -21.72 -23.60 9.52
N ILE A 435 -21.34 -22.33 9.74
CA ILE A 435 -21.95 -21.15 9.12
C ILE A 435 -21.39 -20.95 7.71
N SER A 436 -21.77 -21.84 6.80
CA SER A 436 -21.10 -22.00 5.49
C SER A 436 -21.84 -21.40 4.30
N GLY A 437 -22.98 -20.76 4.52
CA GLY A 437 -23.75 -20.12 3.47
C GLY A 437 -24.90 -19.25 4.00
N PRO A 438 -25.71 -18.67 3.09
CA PRO A 438 -26.79 -17.75 3.48
C PRO A 438 -27.85 -18.37 4.39
N LYS A 439 -28.15 -19.66 4.23
CA LYS A 439 -29.16 -20.36 5.05
C LYS A 439 -28.70 -20.49 6.50
N GLU A 440 -27.45 -20.87 6.71
CA GLU A 440 -26.84 -21.06 8.02
C GLU A 440 -26.60 -19.70 8.70
N ALA A 441 -26.14 -18.69 7.96
CA ALA A 441 -26.02 -17.32 8.46
C ALA A 441 -27.40 -16.79 8.93
N ALA A 442 -28.44 -16.94 8.12
CA ALA A 442 -29.81 -16.55 8.51
C ALA A 442 -30.34 -17.35 9.71
N PHE A 443 -29.94 -18.61 9.86
CA PHE A 443 -30.31 -19.42 11.03
C PHE A 443 -29.73 -18.85 12.32
N VAL A 444 -28.46 -18.43 12.30
CA VAL A 444 -27.77 -17.80 13.44
C VAL A 444 -28.35 -16.43 13.74
N LEU A 445 -28.44 -15.55 12.74
CA LEU A 445 -28.93 -14.17 12.92
C LEU A 445 -30.36 -14.09 13.46
N LYS A 446 -31.24 -15.05 13.11
CA LYS A 446 -32.61 -15.11 13.65
C LYS A 446 -32.68 -15.56 15.12
N ARG A 447 -31.58 -16.07 15.67
CA ARG A 447 -31.52 -16.69 17.01
C ARG A 447 -30.51 -16.01 17.94
N THR A 448 -29.88 -14.95 17.48
CA THR A 448 -29.00 -14.12 18.28
C THR A 448 -29.56 -12.69 18.36
N LYS A 449 -29.11 -11.94 19.37
CA LYS A 449 -29.40 -10.52 19.57
C LYS A 449 -28.07 -9.76 19.57
N GLY A 450 -28.03 -8.59 18.93
CA GLY A 450 -26.79 -7.81 18.78
C GLY A 450 -25.80 -8.37 17.75
N VAL A 451 -26.13 -9.45 17.03
CA VAL A 451 -25.31 -9.92 15.90
C VAL A 451 -25.91 -9.34 14.64
N HIS A 452 -25.15 -8.51 13.95
CA HIS A 452 -25.66 -7.66 12.88
C HIS A 452 -25.55 -8.30 11.51
N GLY A 453 -24.69 -9.31 11.35
CA GLY A 453 -24.41 -9.85 10.04
C GLY A 453 -23.46 -11.03 9.97
N PHE A 454 -22.90 -11.25 8.79
CA PHE A 454 -22.08 -12.41 8.45
C PHE A 454 -20.82 -11.99 7.69
N TYR A 455 -19.73 -12.68 7.97
CA TYR A 455 -18.47 -12.56 7.25
C TYR A 455 -18.24 -13.81 6.40
N GLY A 456 -18.28 -13.68 5.09
CA GLY A 456 -18.05 -14.78 4.14
C GLY A 456 -16.60 -14.84 3.69
N ALA A 457 -16.10 -16.06 3.47
CA ALA A 457 -14.77 -16.23 2.87
C ALA A 457 -14.82 -17.38 1.85
N SER A 458 -14.73 -18.63 2.32
CA SER A 458 -14.91 -19.81 1.45
C SER A 458 -16.31 -19.87 0.86
N SER A 459 -17.29 -19.40 1.61
CA SER A 459 -18.71 -19.36 1.23
C SER A 459 -19.03 -18.33 0.15
N MET A 460 -18.21 -17.29 -0.02
CA MET A 460 -18.46 -16.22 -0.98
C MET A 460 -17.80 -16.51 -2.34
N GLU A 461 -16.60 -17.07 -2.34
CA GLU A 461 -15.82 -17.28 -3.56
C GLU A 461 -15.65 -18.76 -3.90
N ARG A 462 -14.95 -19.52 -3.04
CA ARG A 462 -14.51 -20.88 -3.37
C ARG A 462 -15.69 -21.80 -3.72
N LEU A 463 -16.70 -21.89 -2.85
CA LEU A 463 -17.80 -22.84 -3.05
C LEU A 463 -18.61 -22.54 -4.33
N PRO A 464 -19.01 -21.27 -4.61
CA PRO A 464 -19.63 -20.94 -5.88
C PRO A 464 -18.75 -21.25 -7.10
N VAL A 465 -17.46 -20.91 -7.06
CA VAL A 465 -16.52 -21.13 -8.18
C VAL A 465 -16.33 -22.62 -8.47
N GLU A 466 -16.14 -23.45 -7.44
CA GLU A 466 -16.02 -24.92 -7.58
C GLU A 466 -17.23 -25.49 -8.34
N GLN A 467 -18.44 -25.07 -7.97
CA GLN A 467 -19.67 -25.55 -8.59
C GLN A 467 -19.82 -25.04 -10.03
N ALA A 468 -19.57 -23.75 -10.26
CA ALA A 468 -19.73 -23.11 -11.57
C ALA A 468 -18.79 -23.72 -12.63
N ILE A 469 -17.49 -23.84 -12.31
CA ILE A 469 -16.50 -24.42 -13.23
C ILE A 469 -16.85 -25.89 -13.51
N THR A 470 -17.10 -26.68 -12.47
CA THR A 470 -17.40 -28.11 -12.61
C THR A 470 -18.63 -28.34 -13.49
N ASN A 471 -19.71 -27.60 -13.25
CA ASN A 471 -20.95 -27.76 -14.01
C ASN A 471 -20.79 -27.31 -15.46
N THR A 472 -20.05 -26.23 -15.71
CA THR A 472 -19.76 -25.75 -17.08
C THR A 472 -18.98 -26.79 -17.87
N VAL A 473 -17.93 -27.38 -17.28
CA VAL A 473 -17.15 -28.43 -17.96
C VAL A 473 -18.00 -29.68 -18.23
N LYS A 474 -18.89 -30.07 -17.30
CA LYS A 474 -19.84 -31.18 -17.52
C LYS A 474 -20.78 -30.91 -18.70
N GLN A 475 -21.25 -29.67 -18.87
CA GLN A 475 -22.09 -29.28 -20.00
C GLN A 475 -21.33 -29.44 -21.32
N TYR A 476 -20.10 -28.92 -21.43
CA TYR A 476 -19.27 -29.13 -22.63
C TYR A 476 -19.02 -30.61 -22.91
N LYS A 477 -18.77 -31.41 -21.87
CA LYS A 477 -18.54 -32.85 -22.02
C LYS A 477 -19.79 -33.62 -22.50
N SER A 478 -20.98 -33.07 -22.29
CA SER A 478 -22.25 -33.67 -22.72
C SER A 478 -22.58 -33.45 -24.20
N ILE A 479 -21.82 -32.59 -24.90
CA ILE A 479 -21.98 -32.37 -26.34
C ILE A 479 -21.62 -33.67 -27.07
N SER A 480 -22.58 -34.22 -27.81
CA SER A 480 -22.34 -35.38 -28.67
C SER A 480 -21.50 -34.96 -29.87
N ILE A 481 -20.41 -35.69 -30.13
CA ILE A 481 -19.57 -35.50 -31.31
C ILE A 481 -20.03 -36.52 -32.35
N HIS A 482 -20.49 -36.04 -33.51
CA HIS A 482 -20.91 -36.87 -34.65
C HIS A 482 -19.73 -37.25 -35.54
#